data_AF-A0A2E4D9Q4-F1
#
_entry.id   AF-A0A2E4D9Q4-F1
#
_cell.length_a   1.000
_cell.length_b   1.000
_cell.length_c   1.000
_cell.angle_alpha   90.00
_cell.angle_beta   90.00
_cell.angle_gamma   90.00
#
_symmetry.space_group_name_H-M   'P 1'
#
loop_
_entity.id
_entity.type
_entity.pdbx_description
1 polymer ?
#
loop_
_entity_poly.entity_id
_entity_poly.type
_entity_poly.pdbx_seq_one_letter_code
_entity_poly.pdbx_strand_id
1 'polypeptide(L)' 'MHIIRTLLNIYILIIIADAILSYFPQFRHHEVARFIRKAANYTLDPIRKLLPEDLPIDISPIIVIVLINILMKLW' A
#
# COMPACT_ATOMS: atom_id res chain seq x y z
N MET A 1 12.79 -6.67 -18.51
CA MET A 1 12.01 -7.27 -17.39
C MET A 1 12.45 -6.82 -15.99
N HIS A 2 13.70 -6.43 -15.73
CA HIS A 2 14.12 -6.03 -14.37
C HIS A 2 13.54 -4.69 -13.89
N ILE A 3 13.39 -3.70 -14.78
CA ILE A 3 12.90 -2.36 -14.41
C ILE A 3 11.49 -2.41 -13.80
N ILE A 4 10.59 -3.18 -14.42
CA ILE A 4 9.20 -3.33 -13.93
C ILE A 4 9.19 -3.95 -12.54
N ARG A 5 9.99 -5.00 -12.32
CA ARG A 5 10.10 -5.67 -11.02
C ARG A 5 10.66 -4.72 -9.95
N THR A 6 11.65 -3.90 -10.30
CA THR A 6 12.18 -2.87 -9.40
C THR A 6 11.13 -1.82 -9.06
N LEU A 7 10.36 -1.33 -10.04
CA LEU A 7 9.29 -0.35 -9.81
C LEU A 7 8.19 -0.92 -8.89
N LEU A 8 7.79 -2.18 -9.09
CA LEU A 8 6.81 -2.85 -8.24
C LEU A 8 7.33 -3.06 -6.81
N ASN A 9 8.62 -3.38 -6.64
CA ASN A 9 9.25 -3.47 -5.32
C ASN A 9 9.28 -2.12 -4.61
N ILE A 10 9.59 -1.03 -5.32
CA ILE A 10 9.52 0.34 -4.77
C ILE A 10 8.08 0.67 -4.38
N TYR A 11 7.10 0.26 -5.19
CA TYR A 11 5.69 0.49 -4.86
C TYR A 11 5.24 -0.28 -3.60
N ILE A 12 5.68 -1.54 -3.44
CA ILE A 12 5.49 -2.30 -2.20
C ILE A 12 6.08 -1.55 -1.01
N LEU A 13 7.27 -0.96 -1.15
CA LEU A 13 7.89 -0.15 -0.09
C LEU A 13 7.04 1.07 0.27
N ILE A 14 6.43 1.74 -0.71
CA ILE A 14 5.49 2.85 -0.49
C ILE A 14 4.27 2.38 0.32
N ILE A 15 3.70 1.23 -0.02
CA ILE A 15 2.56 0.65 0.72
C ILE A 15 2.95 0.34 2.16
N ILE A 16 4.14 -0.25 2.38
CA ILE A 16 4.65 -0.54 3.73
C ILE A 16 4.87 0.76 4.51
N ALA A 17 5.47 1.77 3.89
CA ALA A 17 5.67 3.07 4.50
C ALA A 17 4.34 3.73 4.88
N ASP A 18 3.32 3.68 4.01
CA ASP A 18 1.98 4.16 4.32
C ASP A 18 1.35 3.42 5.50
N ALA A 19 1.44 2.08 5.50
CA ALA A 19 0.92 1.25 6.57
C ALA A 19 1.57 1.62 7.91
N ILE A 20 2.90 1.76 7.96
CA ILE A 20 3.63 2.19 9.17
C ILE A 20 3.20 3.60 9.58
N LEU A 21 3.22 4.57 8.66
CA LEU A 21 2.85 5.97 8.94
C LEU A 21 1.39 6.09 9.41
N SER A 22 0.50 5.18 9.02
CA SER A 22 -0.88 5.15 9.46
C SER A 22 -1.04 4.95 10.97
N TYR A 23 -0.10 4.23 11.61
CA TYR A 23 -0.07 4.03 13.06
C TYR A 23 0.46 5.24 13.84
N PHE A 24 1.00 6.25 13.15
CA PHE A 24 1.60 7.43 13.77
C PHE A 24 0.81 8.71 13.44
N PRO A 25 -0.16 9.10 14.28
CA PRO A 25 -1.02 10.27 14.09
C PRO A 25 -0.28 11.58 13.79
N GLN A 26 0.90 11.75 14.38
CA GLN A 26 1.72 12.96 14.25
C GLN A 26 2.18 13.22 12.81
N PHE A 27 2.35 12.17 11.99
CA PHE A 27 2.80 12.31 10.61
C PHE A 27 1.66 12.58 9.62
N ARG A 28 0.39 12.52 10.04
CA ARG A 28 -0.76 12.72 9.12
C ARG A 28 -0.75 14.05 8.38
N HIS A 29 -0.17 15.09 8.97
CA HIS A 29 -0.10 16.43 8.37
C HIS A 29 1.22 16.71 7.64
N HIS A 30 2.19 15.79 7.66
CA HIS A 30 3.43 15.95 6.89
C HIS A 30 3.17 15.76 5.39
N GLU A 31 3.74 16.65 4.57
CA GLU A 31 3.54 16.62 3.11
C GLU A 31 3.99 15.31 2.48
N VAL A 32 5.14 14.79 2.93
CA VAL A 32 5.69 13.50 2.47
C VAL A 32 4.75 12.35 2.83
N ALA A 33 4.21 12.32 4.04
CA ALA A 33 3.27 11.28 4.47
C ALA A 33 1.97 11.35 3.66
N ARG A 34 1.45 12.54 3.35
CA ARG A 34 0.29 12.70 2.46
C ARG A 34 0.57 12.20 1.04
N PHE A 35 1.77 12.45 0.52
CA PHE A 35 2.19 11.95 -0.79
C PHE A 35 2.25 10.42 -0.82
N ILE A 36 2.91 9.81 0.17
CA ILE A 36 3.00 8.35 0.33
C ILE A 36 1.59 7.74 0.43
N ARG A 37 0.73 8.30 1.30
CA ARG A 37 -0.67 7.88 1.44
C ARG A 37 -1.43 7.96 0.13
N LYS A 38 -1.31 9.06 -0.60
CA LYS A 38 -1.98 9.23 -1.90
C LYS A 38 -1.53 8.18 -2.92
N ALA A 39 -0.24 7.86 -2.95
CA ALA A 39 0.30 6.83 -3.84
C ALA A 39 -0.16 5.41 -3.45
N ALA A 40 -0.18 5.10 -2.15
CA ALA A 40 -0.66 3.82 -1.65
C ALA A 40 -2.17 3.65 -1.87
N ASN A 41 -2.96 4.68 -1.55
CA ASN A 41 -4.43 4.68 -1.70
C ASN A 41 -4.92 4.38 -3.12
N TYR A 42 -4.11 4.65 -4.14
CA TYR A 42 -4.45 4.28 -5.52
C TYR A 42 -4.80 2.80 -5.68
N THR A 43 -4.12 1.90 -4.94
CA THR A 43 -4.43 0.46 -4.92
C THR A 43 -5.14 0.02 -3.65
N LEU A 44 -4.88 0.67 -2.51
CA LEU A 44 -5.51 0.29 -1.25
C LEU A 44 -7.01 0.63 -1.20
N ASP A 45 -7.43 1.81 -1.68
CA ASP A 45 -8.83 2.23 -1.55
C ASP A 45 -9.82 1.33 -2.31
N PRO A 46 -9.54 0.86 -3.53
CA PRO A 46 -10.36 -0.16 -4.18
C PRO A 46 -10.49 -1.43 -3.35
N ILE A 47 -9.41 -1.90 -2.74
CA ILE A 47 -9.42 -3.11 -1.90
C ILE A 47 -10.20 -2.85 -0.60
N ARG A 48 -10.00 -1.71 0.06
CA ARG A 48 -10.76 -1.32 1.27
C ARG A 48 -12.26 -1.30 1.03
N LYS A 49 -12.71 -0.83 -0.15
CA LYS A 49 -14.13 -0.84 -0.54
C LYS A 49 -14.72 -2.24 -0.72
N LEU A 50 -13.88 -3.25 -0.96
CA LEU A 50 -14.31 -4.65 -1.09
C LEU A 50 -14.30 -5.38 0.26
N LEU A 51 -13.69 -4.78 1.29
CA LEU A 51 -13.60 -5.35 2.62
C LEU A 51 -14.76 -4.87 3.51
N PRO A 52 -15.12 -5.65 4.55
CA PRO A 52 -16.06 -5.20 5.57
C PRO A 52 -15.56 -3.93 6.29
N GLU A 53 -16.46 -2.97 6.54
CA GLU A 53 -16.13 -1.70 7.19
C GLU A 53 -15.78 -1.85 8.68
N ASP A 54 -16.18 -2.96 9.30
CA ASP A 54 -16.02 -3.28 10.72
C ASP A 54 -14.69 -4.00 11.06
N LEU A 55 -13.75 -4.05 10.12
CA LEU A 55 -12.44 -4.64 10.36
C LEU A 55 -11.65 -3.81 11.40
N PRO A 56 -11.15 -4.44 12.48
CA PRO A 56 -10.40 -3.73 13.53
C PRO A 56 -9.04 -3.23 13.06
N ILE A 57 -8.49 -3.82 11.99
CA ILE A 57 -7.18 -3.50 11.42
C ILE A 57 -7.31 -3.46 9.90
N ASP A 58 -6.65 -2.48 9.27
CA ASP A 58 -6.58 -2.39 7.82
C ASP A 58 -5.69 -3.50 7.24
N ILE A 59 -6.32 -4.56 6.73
CA ILE A 59 -5.63 -5.68 6.06
C ILE A 59 -5.35 -5.41 4.57
N SER A 60 -5.84 -4.28 4.02
CA SER A 60 -5.66 -3.96 2.60
C SER A 60 -4.18 -3.88 2.15
N PRO A 61 -3.22 -3.40 2.96
CA PRO A 61 -1.81 -3.38 2.56
C PRO A 61 -1.27 -4.78 2.29
N ILE A 62 -1.63 -5.75 3.13
CA ILE A 62 -1.18 -7.14 3.00
C ILE A 62 -1.75 -7.73 1.71
N ILE A 63 -3.05 -7.54 1.46
CA ILE A 63 -3.72 -8.05 0.25
C ILE A 63 -3.05 -7.51 -1.01
N VAL A 64 -2.83 -6.20 -1.10
CA VAL A 64 -2.21 -5.58 -2.28
C VAL A 64 -0.77 -6.07 -2.47
N ILE A 65 0.03 -6.16 -1.40
CA ILE A 65 1.41 -6.66 -1.48
C ILE A 65 1.44 -8.10 -2.01
N VAL A 66 0.54 -8.96 -1.53
CA VAL A 66 0.44 -10.35 -2.00
C VAL A 66 0.06 -10.39 -3.48
N LEU A 67 -0.93 -9.61 -3.91
CA LEU A 67 -1.34 -9.54 -5.32
C LEU A 67 -0.19 -9.09 -6.23
N ILE A 68 0.55 -8.04 -5.83
CA ILE A 68 1.73 -7.58 -6.59
C ILE A 68 2.79 -8.68 -6.67
N ASN A 69 3.08 -9.38 -5.58
CA ASN A 69 4.05 -10.48 -5.57
C ASN A 69 3.63 -11.65 -6.47
N ILE A 70 2.35 -12.00 -6.49
CA ILE A 70 1.82 -13.03 -7.40
C ILE A 70 2.00 -12.58 -8.86
N LEU A 71 1.61 -11.35 -9.19
CA LEU A 71 1.80 -10.78 -10.54
C LEU A 71 3.27 -10.79 -10.95
N MET A 72 4.17 -10.41 -10.04
CA MET A 72 5.60 -10.48 -10.26
C MET A 72 6.10 -11.92 -10.45
N LYS A 73 5.50 -12.93 -9.82
CA LYS A 73 5.97 -14.33 -9.95
C LYS A 73 5.45 -15.01 -11.21
N LEU A 74 4.33 -14.54 -11.76
CA LEU A 74 3.72 -15.08 -12.98
C LEU A 74 4.46 -14.69 -14.27
N TRP A 75 5.38 -13.73 -14.20
CA TRP A 75 6.18 -13.20 -15.32
C TRP A 75 7.67 -13.33 -15.03
#